data_AF-A0AAN0JPA9-F1
#
_entry.id   AF-A0AAN0JPA9-F1
#
_cell.length_a   1.000
_cell.length_b   1.000
_cell.length_c   1.000
_cell.angle_alpha   90.00
_cell.angle_beta   90.00
_cell.angle_gamma   90.00
#
_symmetry.space_group_name_H-M   'P 1'
#
loop_
_entity.id
_entity.type
_entity.pdbx_description
1 polymer ?
#
loop_
_entity_poly.entity_id
_entity_poly.type
_entity_poly.pdbx_seq_one_letter_code
_entity_poly.pdbx_strand_id
1 'polypeptide(L)'
;MEEEKKRQKEEKERKKQEWWKEHNYSSLKIKEEEEEEEEREEREIQYLIGDVTQPQNTSTNDAIIVHCVDDSGRWGRGGLFSAISTRSMQPETYYKKASKMRDLSLSDVHVIPVDDIMSRDQGRDMLALIVAQSMDSSGSLSGIKLPSLSIGLQRIALRLNASVHFTLLLISIGMVLRD
;
A
#
# COMPACT_ATOMS: atom_id res chain seq x y z
N MET A 1 -10.87 23.60 -26.04
CA MET A 1 -10.85 22.11 -25.96
C MET A 1 -10.17 21.63 -24.66
N GLU A 2 -9.06 22.24 -24.27
CA GLU A 2 -8.33 21.90 -23.03
C GLU A 2 -9.07 22.32 -21.75
N GLU A 3 -9.65 23.52 -21.73
CA GLU A 3 -10.50 23.98 -20.62
C GLU A 3 -11.73 23.09 -20.40
N GLU A 4 -12.35 22.61 -21.49
CA GLU A 4 -13.49 21.70 -21.42
C GLU A 4 -13.09 20.34 -20.84
N LYS A 5 -11.92 19.80 -21.21
CA LYS A 5 -11.37 18.58 -20.59
C LYS A 5 -11.07 18.79 -19.10
N LYS A 6 -10.55 19.96 -18.71
CA LYS A 6 -10.27 20.31 -17.32
C LYS A 6 -11.56 20.36 -16.50
N ARG A 7 -12.59 21.07 -16.98
CA ARG A 7 -13.92 21.14 -16.35
C ARG A 7 -14.54 19.75 -16.18
N GLN A 8 -14.48 18.90 -17.20
CA GLN A 8 -14.98 17.53 -17.13
C GLN A 8 -14.22 16.68 -16.10
N LYS A 9 -12.90 16.85 -15.97
CA LYS A 9 -12.09 16.16 -14.95
C LYS A 9 -12.50 16.61 -13.55
N GLU A 10 -12.60 17.91 -13.32
CA GLU A 10 -13.01 18.49 -12.04
C GLU A 10 -14.42 18.05 -11.63
N GLU A 11 -15.36 18.00 -12.58
CA GLU A 11 -16.72 17.52 -12.29
C GLU A 11 -16.75 16.02 -11.95
N LYS A 12 -15.96 15.19 -12.65
CA LYS A 12 -15.82 13.77 -12.33
C LYS A 12 -15.22 13.56 -10.94
N GLU A 13 -14.19 14.32 -10.59
CA GLU A 13 -13.59 14.27 -9.25
C GLU A 13 -14.58 14.74 -8.18
N ARG A 14 -15.33 15.82 -8.42
CA ARG A 14 -16.36 16.29 -7.49
C ARG A 14 -17.42 15.23 -7.23
N LYS A 15 -17.98 14.64 -8.29
CA LYS A 15 -18.98 13.55 -8.19
C LYS A 15 -18.41 12.33 -7.46
N LYS A 16 -17.14 12.00 -7.71
CA LYS A 16 -16.43 10.93 -7.01
C LYS A 16 -16.32 11.22 -5.51
N GLN A 17 -15.95 12.44 -5.12
CA GLN A 17 -15.85 12.84 -3.72
C GLN A 17 -17.22 12.85 -3.00
N GLU A 18 -18.28 13.29 -3.68
CA GLU A 18 -19.65 13.22 -3.16
C GLU A 18 -20.08 11.77 -2.95
N TRP A 19 -19.87 10.90 -3.94
CA TRP A 19 -20.12 9.46 -3.85
C TRP A 19 -19.36 8.82 -2.67
N TRP A 20 -18.09 9.19 -2.48
CA TRP A 20 -17.29 8.71 -1.35
C TRP A 20 -17.85 9.16 -0.01
N LYS A 21 -18.24 10.43 0.10
CA LYS A 21 -18.84 10.99 1.32
C LYS A 21 -20.15 10.29 1.69
N GLU A 22 -21.02 10.05 0.71
CA GLU A 22 -22.30 9.33 0.92
C GLU A 22 -22.08 7.90 1.44
N HIS A 23 -20.97 7.25 1.08
CA HIS A 23 -20.64 5.89 1.50
C HIS A 23 -19.74 5.85 2.75
N ASN A 24 -19.56 6.99 3.44
CA ASN A 24 -18.66 7.14 4.58
C ASN A 24 -17.26 6.59 4.27
N TYR A 25 -16.77 6.87 3.07
CA TYR A 25 -15.46 6.44 2.59
C TYR A 25 -14.48 7.60 2.57
N SER A 26 -13.27 7.32 3.01
CA SER A 26 -12.12 8.23 2.87
C SER A 26 -10.95 7.40 2.40
N SER A 27 -10.33 7.84 1.30
CA SER A 27 -9.18 7.15 0.74
C SER A 27 -7.97 7.30 1.66
N LEU A 28 -7.31 6.18 1.93
CA LEU A 28 -6.00 6.11 2.58
C LEU A 28 -4.85 6.05 1.56
N LYS A 29 -5.15 6.38 0.29
CA LYS A 29 -4.15 6.46 -0.77
C LYS A 29 -3.15 7.58 -0.47
N ILE A 30 -1.86 7.29 -0.66
CA ILE A 30 -0.80 8.31 -0.66
C ILE A 30 -1.08 9.31 -1.81
N LYS A 31 -1.12 10.61 -1.50
CA LYS A 31 -1.27 11.64 -2.53
C LYS A 31 0.01 11.71 -3.35
N GLU A 32 -0.16 11.90 -4.65
CA GLU A 32 0.94 12.25 -5.56
C GLU A 32 1.36 13.67 -5.23
N GLU A 33 2.51 13.83 -4.58
CA GLU A 33 3.18 15.13 -4.40
C GLU A 33 4.35 15.21 -5.39
N GLU A 34 4.67 16.43 -5.81
CA GLU A 34 5.82 16.70 -6.68
C GLU A 34 7.08 16.27 -5.95
N GLU A 35 7.98 15.59 -6.66
CA GLU A 35 9.23 15.08 -6.13
C GLU A 35 10.10 16.25 -5.67
N GLU A 36 10.14 16.52 -4.36
CA GLU A 36 11.23 17.30 -3.79
C GLU A 36 12.44 16.37 -3.66
N GLU A 37 13.56 16.75 -4.29
CA GLU A 37 14.85 16.07 -4.13
C GLU A 37 15.36 16.26 -2.71
N GLU A 38 14.87 15.46 -1.77
CA GLU A 38 15.47 15.34 -0.45
C GLU A 38 16.72 14.43 -0.53
N GLU A 39 17.82 14.86 0.11
CA GLU A 39 19.01 14.02 0.29
C GLU A 39 18.63 12.74 1.04
N ARG A 40 18.74 11.60 0.35
CA ARG A 40 18.46 10.28 0.93
C ARG A 40 19.75 9.70 1.47
N GLU A 41 19.79 9.44 2.78
CA GLU A 41 20.85 8.64 3.36
C GLU A 41 20.75 7.20 2.86
N GLU A 42 21.84 6.66 2.33
CA GLU A 42 21.93 5.23 2.02
C GLU A 42 21.84 4.43 3.32
N ARG A 43 20.84 3.56 3.43
CA ARG A 43 20.66 2.64 4.55
C ARG A 43 20.82 1.21 4.08
N GLU A 44 21.48 0.39 4.89
CA GLU A 44 21.68 -1.03 4.60
C GLU A 44 20.37 -1.82 4.83
N ILE A 45 20.11 -2.82 3.97
CA ILE A 45 18.99 -3.74 4.12
C ILE A 45 19.36 -4.78 5.18
N GLN A 46 18.56 -4.87 6.25
CA GLN A 46 18.72 -5.88 7.29
C GLN A 46 17.83 -7.09 7.03
N TYR A 47 18.42 -8.28 7.07
CA TYR A 47 17.69 -9.54 6.92
C TYR A 47 17.44 -10.16 8.29
N LEU A 48 16.17 -10.45 8.57
CA LEU A 48 15.73 -11.04 9.83
C LEU A 48 14.85 -12.28 9.56
N ILE A 49 14.89 -13.24 10.48
CA ILE A 49 13.99 -14.39 10.48
C ILE A 49 12.90 -14.13 11.52
N GLY A 50 11.64 -14.11 11.09
CA GLY A 50 10.52 -13.85 11.98
C GLY A 50 9.20 -13.65 11.24
N ASP A 51 8.20 -13.20 11.99
CA ASP A 51 6.89 -12.81 11.45
C ASP A 51 6.94 -11.33 11.05
N VAL A 52 6.83 -11.05 9.74
CA VAL A 52 6.82 -9.67 9.22
C VAL A 52 5.65 -8.85 9.79
N THR A 53 4.58 -9.51 10.23
CA THR A 53 3.44 -8.83 10.85
C THR A 53 3.74 -8.37 12.27
N GLN A 54 4.91 -8.67 12.84
CA GLN A 54 5.36 -8.19 14.13
C GLN A 54 6.76 -7.58 13.98
N PRO A 55 6.86 -6.34 13.45
CA PRO A 55 8.13 -5.75 13.10
C PRO A 55 9.03 -5.60 14.33
N GLN A 56 10.28 -6.04 14.17
CA GLN A 56 11.33 -5.97 15.20
C GLN A 56 12.37 -4.90 14.86
N ASN A 57 13.24 -4.56 15.82
CA ASN A 57 14.31 -3.56 15.65
C ASN A 57 13.83 -2.17 15.21
N THR A 58 12.59 -1.83 15.55
CA THR A 58 11.94 -0.58 15.17
C THR A 58 12.13 0.53 16.22
N SER A 59 12.68 0.21 17.40
CA SER A 59 12.81 1.13 18.54
C SER A 59 11.48 1.86 18.81
N THR A 60 11.51 3.18 18.99
CA THR A 60 10.32 4.04 19.13
C THR A 60 9.72 4.49 17.79
N ASN A 61 10.29 4.07 16.66
CA ASN A 61 9.84 4.54 15.35
C ASN A 61 8.60 3.78 14.86
N ASP A 62 7.83 4.46 14.00
CA ASP A 62 6.75 3.85 13.25
C ASP A 62 7.31 2.75 12.33
N ALA A 63 6.52 1.72 12.07
CA ALA A 63 6.90 0.60 11.21
C ALA A 63 5.88 0.42 10.09
N ILE A 64 6.37 0.10 8.90
CA ILE A 64 5.55 -0.12 7.71
C ILE A 64 5.82 -1.51 7.19
N ILE A 65 4.79 -2.34 7.22
CA ILE A 65 4.78 -3.64 6.56
C ILE A 65 4.34 -3.38 5.11
N VAL A 66 5.09 -3.88 4.13
CA VAL A 66 4.71 -3.71 2.72
C VAL A 66 4.12 -5.00 2.17
N HIS A 67 2.99 -4.89 1.49
CA HIS A 67 2.36 -6.00 0.80
C HIS A 67 1.86 -5.59 -0.60
N CYS A 68 2.25 -6.35 -1.62
CA CYS A 68 1.70 -6.22 -2.96
C CYS A 68 0.33 -6.89 -3.04
N VAL A 69 -0.63 -6.20 -3.64
CA VAL A 69 -1.99 -6.69 -3.86
C VAL A 69 -2.43 -6.45 -5.30
N ASP A 70 -3.55 -7.07 -5.66
CA ASP A 70 -4.26 -6.81 -6.91
C ASP A 70 -5.24 -5.63 -6.81
N ASP A 71 -6.00 -5.40 -7.89
CA ASP A 71 -7.03 -4.37 -8.01
C ASP A 71 -8.46 -4.91 -7.77
N SER A 72 -8.61 -6.17 -7.38
CA SER A 72 -9.92 -6.85 -7.29
C SER A 72 -10.68 -6.53 -6.01
N GLY A 73 -9.99 -6.19 -4.91
CA GLY A 73 -10.59 -6.09 -3.59
C GLY A 73 -10.89 -7.43 -2.91
N ARG A 74 -10.44 -8.56 -3.47
CA ARG A 74 -10.59 -9.87 -2.85
C ARG A 74 -9.43 -10.13 -1.90
N TRP A 75 -9.73 -10.22 -0.61
CA TRP A 75 -8.72 -10.55 0.41
C TRP A 75 -8.34 -12.04 0.33
N GLY A 76 -7.04 -12.32 0.33
CA GLY A 76 -6.52 -13.68 0.21
C GLY A 76 -6.85 -14.59 1.40
N ARG A 77 -6.81 -15.90 1.17
CA ARG A 77 -7.00 -16.94 2.19
C ARG A 77 -5.68 -17.69 2.39
N GLY A 78 -4.79 -17.13 3.18
CA GLY A 78 -3.49 -17.73 3.53
C GLY A 78 -2.33 -16.75 3.45
N GLY A 79 -1.15 -17.22 3.85
CA GLY A 79 0.08 -16.42 3.85
C GLY A 79 -0.06 -15.11 4.62
N LEU A 80 0.51 -14.04 4.05
CA LEU A 80 0.53 -12.73 4.68
C LEU A 80 -0.88 -12.12 4.85
N PHE A 81 -1.83 -12.41 3.95
CA PHE A 81 -3.22 -11.96 4.11
C PHE A 81 -3.84 -12.45 5.41
N SER A 82 -3.69 -13.75 5.70
CA SER A 82 -4.24 -14.33 6.93
C SER A 82 -3.49 -13.87 8.16
N ALA A 83 -2.16 -13.75 8.10
CA ALA A 83 -1.37 -13.23 9.21
C ALA A 83 -1.78 -11.79 9.57
N ILE A 84 -1.97 -10.93 8.55
CA ILE A 84 -2.48 -9.57 8.74
C ILE A 84 -3.89 -9.60 9.35
N SER A 85 -4.82 -10.42 8.84
CA SER A 85 -6.19 -10.50 9.41
C SER A 85 -6.19 -10.99 10.87
N THR A 86 -5.23 -11.82 11.28
CA THR A 86 -5.07 -12.21 12.69
C THR A 86 -4.62 -11.03 13.56
N ARG A 87 -3.75 -10.17 13.02
CA ARG A 87 -3.24 -8.97 13.69
C ARG A 87 -4.22 -7.79 13.65
N SER A 88 -4.98 -7.63 12.57
CA SER A 88 -5.81 -6.45 12.31
C SER A 88 -6.90 -6.73 11.27
N MET A 89 -8.13 -6.34 11.58
CA MET A 89 -9.25 -6.43 10.62
C MET A 89 -9.38 -5.18 9.73
N GLN A 90 -8.63 -4.11 10.05
CA GLN A 90 -8.71 -2.84 9.34
C GLN A 90 -8.27 -2.95 7.87
N PRO A 91 -7.11 -3.57 7.53
CA PRO A 91 -6.69 -3.73 6.14
C PRO A 91 -7.69 -4.46 5.26
N GLU A 92 -8.22 -5.59 5.73
CA GLU A 92 -9.16 -6.41 4.98
C GLU A 92 -10.46 -5.63 4.72
N THR A 93 -10.97 -4.96 5.75
CA THR A 93 -12.20 -4.16 5.67
C THR A 93 -12.02 -2.97 4.73
N TYR A 94 -10.90 -2.25 4.87
CA TYR A 94 -10.56 -1.12 4.03
C TYR A 94 -10.39 -1.55 2.56
N TYR A 95 -9.59 -2.59 2.28
CA TYR A 95 -9.30 -3.04 0.92
C TYR A 95 -10.57 -3.45 0.17
N LYS A 96 -11.46 -4.21 0.82
CA LYS A 96 -12.78 -4.56 0.28
C LYS A 96 -13.64 -3.33 0.01
N LYS A 97 -13.59 -2.31 0.87
CA LYS A 97 -14.33 -1.06 0.69
C LYS A 97 -13.74 -0.23 -0.45
N ALA A 98 -12.41 -0.08 -0.53
CA ALA A 98 -11.70 0.64 -1.58
C ALA A 98 -12.06 0.11 -2.98
N SER A 99 -12.15 -1.21 -3.15
CA SER A 99 -12.62 -1.82 -4.41
C SER A 99 -14.04 -1.38 -4.79
N LYS A 100 -15.00 -1.42 -3.84
CA LYS A 100 -16.37 -0.93 -4.08
C LYS A 100 -16.41 0.55 -4.46
N MET A 101 -15.46 1.32 -3.96
CA MET A 101 -15.33 2.76 -4.21
C MET A 101 -14.47 3.09 -5.44
N ARG A 102 -14.01 2.07 -6.19
CA ARG A 102 -13.12 2.17 -7.36
C ARG A 102 -11.84 2.95 -7.05
N ASP A 103 -11.25 2.63 -5.91
CA ASP A 103 -10.07 3.29 -5.37
C ASP A 103 -8.88 2.32 -5.24
N LEU A 104 -8.74 1.38 -6.18
CA LEU A 104 -7.63 0.43 -6.25
C LEU A 104 -7.07 0.42 -7.68
N SER A 105 -6.38 1.49 -8.08
CA SER A 105 -5.75 1.56 -9.40
C SER A 105 -4.31 1.05 -9.33
N LEU A 106 -3.79 0.49 -10.42
CA LEU A 106 -2.39 0.06 -10.47
C LEU A 106 -1.43 1.19 -10.08
N SER A 107 -0.43 0.85 -9.27
CA SER A 107 0.56 1.74 -8.65
C SER A 107 0.01 2.60 -7.50
N ASP A 108 -1.27 2.48 -7.14
CA ASP A 108 -1.80 3.08 -5.92
C ASP A 108 -1.14 2.43 -4.70
N VAL A 109 -0.88 3.26 -3.69
CA VAL A 109 -0.37 2.82 -2.39
C VAL A 109 -1.32 3.31 -1.32
N HIS A 110 -1.86 2.40 -0.54
CA HIS A 110 -2.71 2.72 0.61
C HIS A 110 -1.99 2.38 1.90
N VAL A 111 -1.91 3.34 2.82
CA VAL A 111 -1.25 3.15 4.12
C VAL A 111 -2.32 3.05 5.20
N ILE A 112 -2.42 1.88 5.82
CA ILE A 112 -3.52 1.50 6.70
C ILE A 112 -2.95 1.13 8.06
N PRO A 113 -3.45 1.67 9.18
CA PRO A 113 -3.04 1.22 10.52
C PRO A 113 -3.33 -0.27 10.75
N VAL A 114 -2.52 -0.94 11.57
CA VAL A 114 -2.68 -2.37 11.91
C VAL A 114 -2.57 -2.67 13.41
N ASP A 115 -2.97 -1.69 14.23
CA ASP A 115 -2.82 -1.71 15.69
C ASP A 115 -4.15 -1.90 16.46
N ASP A 116 -5.23 -2.31 15.78
CA ASP A 116 -6.57 -2.45 16.38
C ASP A 116 -6.76 -3.71 17.25
N ILE A 117 -6.05 -4.81 16.96
CA ILE A 117 -6.10 -6.04 17.76
C ILE A 117 -4.77 -6.29 18.48
N MET A 118 -3.65 -6.21 17.75
CA MET A 118 -2.30 -6.34 18.30
C MET A 118 -1.49 -5.09 17.99
N SER A 119 -0.94 -4.45 19.02
CA SER A 119 -0.14 -3.23 18.93
C SER A 119 1.18 -3.39 19.68
N ARG A 120 2.15 -2.52 19.36
CA ARG A 120 3.42 -2.41 20.09
C ARG A 120 3.30 -1.39 21.21
N ASP A 121 4.16 -1.52 22.23
CA ASP A 121 4.21 -0.57 23.35
C ASP A 121 4.58 0.85 22.91
N GLN A 122 5.37 0.99 21.83
CA GLN A 122 5.86 2.25 21.30
C GLN A 122 5.84 2.23 19.76
N GLY A 123 5.60 3.40 19.16
CA GLY A 123 5.44 3.56 17.71
C GLY A 123 4.08 3.05 17.20
N ARG A 124 3.80 3.31 15.93
CA ARG A 124 2.61 2.79 15.23
C ARG A 124 3.02 1.88 14.09
N ASP A 125 2.24 0.84 13.88
CA ASP A 125 2.44 -0.05 12.75
C ASP A 125 1.37 0.19 11.69
N MET A 126 1.86 0.25 10.46
CA MET A 126 1.06 0.49 9.28
C MET A 126 1.34 -0.61 8.26
N LEU A 127 0.33 -0.89 7.44
CA LEU A 127 0.44 -1.72 6.27
C LEU A 127 0.34 -0.82 5.03
N ALA A 128 1.37 -0.85 4.20
CA ALA A 128 1.34 -0.28 2.87
C ALA A 128 0.90 -1.35 1.86
N LEU A 129 -0.31 -1.21 1.35
CA LEU A 129 -0.83 -2.01 0.23
C LEU A 129 -0.43 -1.35 -1.07
N ILE A 130 0.48 -1.97 -1.83
CA ILE A 130 0.85 -1.53 -3.17
C ILE A 130 0.04 -2.33 -4.20
N VAL A 131 -0.79 -1.64 -4.98
CA VAL A 131 -1.55 -2.25 -6.07
C VAL A 131 -0.62 -2.53 -7.25
N ALA A 132 0.07 -3.66 -7.22
CA ALA A 132 1.09 -4.04 -8.20
C ALA A 132 0.69 -5.22 -9.08
N GLN A 133 -0.48 -5.81 -8.85
CA GLN A 133 -1.02 -6.88 -9.67
C GLN A 133 -2.37 -6.45 -10.25
N SER A 134 -2.80 -7.12 -11.32
CA SER A 134 -4.15 -6.94 -11.85
C SER A 134 -4.80 -8.28 -12.04
N MET A 135 -6.11 -8.30 -11.90
CA MET A 135 -6.92 -9.47 -12.17
C MET A 135 -7.65 -9.32 -13.49
N ASP A 136 -7.52 -10.31 -14.37
CA ASP A 136 -8.28 -10.28 -15.62
C ASP A 136 -9.75 -10.69 -15.42
N SER A 137 -10.55 -10.54 -16.48
CA SER A 137 -11.96 -10.92 -16.46
C SER A 137 -12.21 -12.42 -16.30
N SER A 138 -11.20 -13.26 -16.52
CA SER A 138 -11.25 -14.70 -16.26
C SER A 138 -10.95 -15.05 -14.78
N GLY A 139 -10.58 -14.05 -13.99
CA GLY A 139 -10.19 -14.20 -12.59
C GLY A 139 -8.74 -14.62 -12.40
N SER A 140 -7.94 -14.63 -13.48
CA SER A 140 -6.51 -14.92 -13.42
C SER A 140 -5.74 -13.73 -12.89
N LEU A 141 -4.79 -14.00 -11.99
CA LEU A 141 -3.95 -13.00 -11.36
C LEU A 141 -2.68 -12.79 -12.19
N SER A 142 -2.36 -11.53 -12.51
CA SER A 142 -1.08 -11.23 -13.16
C SER A 142 0.10 -11.48 -12.23
N GLY A 143 1.30 -11.63 -12.80
CA GLY A 143 2.54 -11.44 -12.05
C GLY A 143 2.62 -10.02 -11.45
N ILE A 144 3.56 -9.83 -10.52
CA ILE A 144 3.86 -8.50 -9.96
C ILE A 144 4.41 -7.60 -11.07
N LYS A 145 3.76 -6.45 -11.28
CA LYS A 145 4.18 -5.43 -12.24
C LYS A 145 5.25 -4.56 -11.61
N LEU A 146 6.50 -4.78 -12.01
CA LEU A 146 7.67 -4.09 -11.48
C LEU A 146 7.57 -2.55 -11.54
N PRO A 147 7.04 -1.92 -12.62
CA PRO A 147 6.88 -0.47 -12.63
C PRO A 147 5.96 0.03 -11.52
N SER A 148 4.84 -0.66 -11.27
CA SER A 148 3.91 -0.30 -10.20
C SER A 148 4.50 -0.53 -8.82
N LEU A 149 5.28 -1.60 -8.63
CA LEU A 149 6.02 -1.83 -7.39
C LEU A 149 7.05 -0.72 -7.13
N SER A 150 7.84 -0.35 -8.14
CA SER A 150 8.88 0.69 -8.03
C SER A 150 8.27 2.04 -7.64
N ILE A 151 7.20 2.45 -8.33
CA ILE A 151 6.46 3.68 -7.99
C ILE A 151 5.92 3.61 -6.56
N GLY A 152 5.38 2.45 -6.17
CA GLY A 152 4.84 2.26 -4.83
C GLY A 152 5.89 2.37 -3.74
N LEU A 153 7.06 1.75 -3.93
CA LEU A 153 8.17 1.85 -3.00
C LEU A 153 8.72 3.27 -2.88
N GLN A 154 8.85 3.98 -4.00
CA GLN A 154 9.27 5.38 -4.01
C GLN A 154 8.31 6.26 -3.19
N ARG A 155 7.00 6.05 -3.33
CA ARG A 155 5.97 6.76 -2.56
C ARG A 155 6.06 6.49 -1.05
N ILE A 156 6.42 5.27 -0.66
CA ILE A 156 6.59 4.90 0.76
C ILE A 156 7.88 5.53 1.31
N ALA A 157 8.98 5.45 0.55
CA ALA A 157 10.29 5.96 0.96
C ALA A 157 10.30 7.47 1.20
N LEU A 158 9.56 8.22 0.37
CA LEU A 158 9.46 9.69 0.48
C LEU A 158 8.61 10.16 1.66
N ARG A 159 7.67 9.34 2.16
CA ARG A 159 6.63 9.83 3.05
C ARG A 159 6.86 9.58 4.52
N LEU A 160 7.70 8.61 4.87
CA LEU A 160 7.64 8.03 6.21
C LEU A 160 9.04 7.89 6.79
N ASN A 161 9.31 8.67 7.83
CA ASN A 161 10.48 8.49 8.70
C ASN A 161 10.26 7.28 9.61
N ALA A 162 10.08 6.12 8.98
CA ALA A 162 9.64 4.86 9.57
C ALA A 162 10.54 3.72 9.09
N SER A 163 10.58 2.65 9.89
CA SER A 163 11.22 1.40 9.45
C SER A 163 10.32 0.67 8.46
N VAL A 164 10.87 0.11 7.38
CA VAL A 164 10.09 -0.60 6.35
C VAL A 164 10.45 -2.09 6.37
N HIS A 165 9.44 -2.94 6.46
CA HIS A 165 9.57 -4.38 6.62
C HIS A 165 8.93 -5.12 5.45
N PHE A 166 9.65 -6.11 4.91
CA PHE A 166 9.27 -6.89 3.74
C PHE A 166 9.39 -8.39 4.02
N THR A 167 8.57 -9.19 3.33
CA THR A 167 8.86 -10.62 3.21
C THR A 167 9.94 -10.85 2.14
N LEU A 168 10.75 -11.89 2.31
CA LEU A 168 11.83 -12.24 1.37
C LEU A 168 11.38 -12.36 -0.09
N LEU A 169 10.12 -12.75 -0.32
CA LEU A 169 9.56 -12.89 -1.67
C LEU A 169 9.56 -11.56 -2.45
N LEU A 170 9.47 -10.42 -1.77
CA LEU A 170 9.55 -9.09 -2.39
C LEU A 170 11.00 -8.63 -2.61
N ILE A 171 11.94 -9.05 -1.76
CA ILE A 171 13.36 -8.65 -1.87
C ILE A 171 14.02 -9.34 -3.07
N SER A 172 13.72 -10.62 -3.32
CA SER A 172 14.26 -11.35 -4.49
C SER A 172 13.86 -10.69 -5.82
N ILE A 173 12.70 -10.03 -5.88
CA ILE A 173 12.23 -9.32 -7.08
C ILE A 173 13.02 -8.01 -7.28
N GLY A 174 13.36 -7.32 -6.20
CA GLY A 174 14.16 -6.09 -6.24
C GLY A 174 15.66 -6.33 -6.51
N MET A 175 16.22 -7.45 -6.04
CA MET A 175 17.63 -7.81 -6.29
C MET A 175 17.90 -8.15 -7.76
N VAL A 176 16.94 -8.75 -8.46
CA VAL A 176 17.05 -9.07 -9.91
C VAL A 176 17.09 -7.80 -10.78
N LEU A 177 16.66 -6.64 -10.26
CA LEU A 177 16.63 -5.37 -10.99
C LEU A 177 17.92 -4.55 -10.90
N ARG A 178 18.92 -5.00 -10.14
CA ARG A 178 20.20 -4.28 -9.96
C ARG A 178 21.36 -4.80 -10.82
N ASP A 179 21.09 -5.70 -11.77
CA ASP A 179 22.06 -6.21 -12.75
C ASP A 179 21.77 -5.69 -14.18
#